data_AF-A0A5C5YXJ6-F1
#
_entry.id   AF-A0A5C5YXJ6-F1
#
_cell.length_a   1.000
_cell.length_b   1.000
_cell.length_c   1.000
_cell.angle_alpha   90.00
_cell.angle_beta   90.00
_cell.angle_gamma   90.00
#
_symmetry.space_group_name_H-M   'P 1'
#
loop_
_entity.id
_entity.type
_entity.pdbx_description
1 polymer ?
#
loop_
_entity_poly.entity_id
_entity_poly.type
_entity_poly.pdbx_seq_one_letter_code
_entity_poly.pdbx_strand_id
1 'polypeptide(L)'
;MRPKPKLPYWVYIVSLLVPLVGFAISTRGPNMLDHIGAEYDSIARAIVAGRGFSDPFEVESGPTAWMPPVLPILMAAGYWLADNDRMAVIAMFVGLQGIAIATTCLFVIRESIRIGRVGWGLLILSVGILVNFHTLFYFTHDHALLLLVSWVLFWIMTRWPSAPSGAIAVGCGVAGGIVALCSPVMAAAWAVWTAVSWRASIRSVAIAAFVSIAVISPWMIRNRVVLGRWVPIKSAGKFELWQSMCLDNDGVMDMFVMIQHPWGKDNEARRRYVELGEIAFIDTFDTETSEKFKTEPVDCLDRIANRFASATLFWEPLSANAIPQTLRVVRSIVFVFPFLAMFVILLRTDRTLAKQESAAIWIYAAVLVPYVLISYYDRYAAPLIGIKMLMVLYATASLPVSRRQPVP
;
A
#
# COMPACT_ATOMS: atom_id res chain seq x y z
N MET A 1 -23.14 -30.61 0.15
CA MET A 1 -22.52 -29.26 0.23
C MET A 1 -23.63 -28.23 0.10
N ARG A 2 -23.88 -27.38 1.10
CA ARG A 2 -24.87 -26.29 0.95
C ARG A 2 -24.33 -25.31 -0.11
N PRO A 3 -25.11 -24.91 -1.13
CA PRO A 3 -24.66 -23.92 -2.10
C PRO A 3 -24.27 -22.65 -1.36
N LYS A 4 -23.07 -22.12 -1.66
CA LYS A 4 -22.66 -20.82 -1.11
C LYS A 4 -23.72 -19.80 -1.53
N PRO A 5 -24.29 -19.01 -0.60
CA PRO A 5 -25.29 -18.02 -0.96
C PRO A 5 -24.68 -17.08 -2.02
N LYS A 6 -25.37 -16.96 -3.16
CA LYS A 6 -24.97 -16.01 -4.20
C LYS A 6 -25.11 -14.60 -3.61
N LEU A 7 -24.12 -13.75 -3.88
CA LEU A 7 -24.20 -12.33 -3.50
C LEU A 7 -25.37 -11.68 -4.26
N PRO A 8 -26.18 -10.84 -3.59
CA PRO A 8 -27.24 -10.10 -4.27
C PRO A 8 -26.71 -9.23 -5.41
N TYR A 9 -27.46 -9.09 -6.51
CA TYR A 9 -27.03 -8.31 -7.69
C TYR A 9 -26.70 -6.84 -7.37
N TRP A 10 -27.41 -6.24 -6.41
CA TRP A 10 -27.17 -4.86 -5.99
C TRP A 10 -25.74 -4.63 -5.48
N VAL A 11 -25.08 -5.67 -4.94
CA VAL A 11 -23.69 -5.55 -4.45
C VAL A 11 -22.74 -5.22 -5.60
N TYR A 12 -22.90 -5.88 -6.74
CA TYR A 12 -22.10 -5.63 -7.93
C TYR A 12 -22.42 -4.26 -8.52
N ILE A 13 -23.70 -3.87 -8.55
CA ILE A 13 -24.14 -2.56 -9.01
C ILE A 13 -23.49 -1.45 -8.17
N VAL A 14 -23.60 -1.51 -6.83
CA VAL A 14 -22.98 -0.51 -5.94
C VAL A 14 -21.46 -0.47 -6.14
N SER A 15 -20.81 -1.64 -6.25
CA SER A 15 -19.36 -1.70 -6.44
C SER A 15 -18.88 -1.08 -7.74
N LEU A 16 -19.71 -1.09 -8.80
CA LEU A 16 -19.41 -0.44 -10.08
C LEU A 16 -19.83 1.03 -10.11
N LEU A 17 -20.92 1.39 -9.44
CA LEU A 17 -21.43 2.77 -9.42
C LEU A 17 -20.53 3.72 -8.61
N VAL A 18 -19.97 3.27 -7.48
CA VAL A 18 -19.11 4.11 -6.63
C VAL A 18 -17.92 4.69 -7.40
N PRO A 19 -17.08 3.89 -8.10
CA PRO A 19 -15.98 4.46 -8.88
C PRO A 19 -16.49 5.32 -10.04
N LEU A 20 -17.56 4.92 -10.73
CA LEU A 20 -18.10 5.69 -11.87
C LEU A 20 -18.58 7.09 -11.46
N VAL A 21 -19.34 7.19 -10.37
CA VAL A 21 -19.81 8.47 -9.81
C VAL A 21 -18.63 9.27 -9.25
N GLY A 22 -17.71 8.64 -8.53
CA GLY A 22 -16.54 9.32 -7.98
C GLY A 22 -15.65 9.92 -9.07
N PHE A 23 -15.41 9.20 -10.16
CA PHE A 23 -14.67 9.76 -11.30
C PHE A 23 -15.44 10.88 -12.00
N ALA A 24 -16.76 10.74 -12.20
CA ALA A 24 -17.59 11.81 -12.76
C ALA A 24 -17.52 13.10 -11.91
N ILE A 25 -17.40 12.99 -10.58
CA ILE A 25 -17.16 14.12 -9.69
C ILE A 25 -15.73 14.65 -9.83
N SER A 26 -14.73 13.77 -9.88
CA SER A 26 -13.30 14.15 -9.95
C SER A 26 -12.92 14.91 -11.21
N THR A 27 -13.56 14.63 -12.35
CA THR A 27 -13.33 15.34 -13.62
C THR A 27 -13.67 16.84 -13.55
N ARG A 28 -14.33 17.29 -12.47
CA ARG A 28 -14.66 18.70 -12.22
C ARG A 28 -13.67 19.39 -11.26
N GLY A 29 -12.66 18.68 -10.76
CA GLY A 29 -11.64 19.20 -9.86
C GLY A 29 -10.33 19.58 -10.56
N PRO A 30 -9.28 19.97 -9.79
CA PRO A 30 -7.99 20.37 -10.36
C PRO A 30 -7.36 19.25 -11.20
N ASN A 31 -6.60 19.65 -12.24
CA ASN A 31 -6.10 18.77 -13.31
C ASN A 31 -5.32 17.56 -12.77
N MET A 32 -5.90 16.36 -12.88
CA MET A 32 -5.21 15.06 -12.70
C MET A 32 -4.05 14.85 -13.69
N LEU A 33 -3.97 15.67 -14.74
CA LEU A 33 -3.12 15.47 -15.90
C LEU A 33 -1.64 15.82 -15.65
N ASP A 34 -1.35 16.69 -14.68
CA ASP A 34 -0.03 17.32 -14.57
C ASP A 34 1.01 16.44 -13.85
N HIS A 35 0.60 15.51 -12.98
CA HIS A 35 1.50 14.67 -12.16
C HIS A 35 1.02 13.21 -12.08
N ILE A 36 1.22 12.46 -13.16
CA ILE A 36 0.84 11.05 -13.21
C ILE A 36 2.01 10.22 -12.71
N GLY A 37 1.80 9.40 -11.66
CA GLY A 37 2.74 8.36 -11.27
C GLY A 37 4.10 8.82 -10.73
N ALA A 38 4.42 10.11 -10.72
CA ALA A 38 5.71 10.66 -10.30
C ALA A 38 6.89 9.88 -10.93
N GLU A 39 7.79 9.29 -10.13
CA GLU A 39 8.95 8.55 -10.63
C GLU A 39 8.57 7.33 -11.49
N TYR A 40 7.39 6.75 -11.26
CA TYR A 40 6.90 5.62 -12.06
C TYR A 40 6.71 6.01 -13.52
N ASP A 41 6.23 7.23 -13.80
CA ASP A 41 6.06 7.74 -15.17
C ASP A 41 7.38 8.06 -15.85
N SER A 42 8.30 8.70 -15.12
CA SER A 42 9.65 9.00 -15.62
C SER A 42 10.35 7.73 -16.10
N ILE A 43 10.32 6.68 -15.28
CA ILE A 43 10.92 5.37 -15.62
C ILE A 43 10.20 4.74 -16.81
N ALA A 44 8.87 4.78 -16.84
CA ALA A 44 8.09 4.22 -17.95
C ALA A 44 8.44 4.87 -19.29
N ARG A 45 8.54 6.21 -19.33
CA ARG A 45 8.97 6.94 -20.53
C ARG A 45 10.41 6.62 -20.93
N ALA A 46 11.31 6.43 -19.96
CA ALA A 46 12.69 6.02 -20.24
C ALA A 46 12.78 4.61 -20.86
N ILE A 47 11.95 3.67 -20.40
CA ILE A 47 11.85 2.33 -20.98
C ILE A 47 11.42 2.41 -22.45
N VAL A 48 10.37 3.17 -22.75
CA VAL A 48 9.84 3.30 -24.12
C VAL A 48 10.81 4.04 -25.04
N ALA A 49 11.56 5.00 -24.51
CA ALA A 49 12.64 5.69 -25.22
C ALA A 49 13.89 4.82 -25.45
N GLY A 50 13.91 3.55 -25.02
CA GLY A 50 15.02 2.64 -25.24
C GLY A 50 16.20 2.81 -24.27
N ARG A 51 16.07 3.65 -23.24
CA ARG A 51 17.10 3.82 -22.18
C ARG A 51 17.04 2.74 -21.09
N GLY A 52 15.98 1.93 -21.11
CA GLY A 52 15.74 0.87 -20.14
C GLY A 52 15.12 1.40 -18.85
N PHE A 53 15.25 0.63 -17.75
CA PHE A 53 14.70 1.02 -16.45
C PHE A 53 15.64 2.04 -15.77
N SER A 54 15.48 3.32 -16.12
CA SER A 54 16.36 4.45 -15.76
C SER A 54 15.58 5.71 -15.39
N ASP A 55 16.30 6.75 -14.97
CA ASP A 55 15.84 8.14 -14.98
C ASP A 55 14.58 8.46 -14.15
N PRO A 56 14.54 8.16 -12.84
CA PRO A 56 13.33 8.32 -12.02
C PRO A 56 12.88 9.78 -11.84
N PHE A 57 13.76 10.76 -12.08
CA PHE A 57 13.51 12.17 -11.75
C PHE A 57 13.47 13.10 -12.97
N GLU A 58 12.92 12.62 -14.10
CA GLU A 58 12.76 13.39 -15.35
C GLU A 58 14.07 14.01 -15.87
N VAL A 59 15.20 13.42 -15.54
CA VAL A 59 16.55 13.79 -15.98
C VAL A 59 17.31 12.50 -16.26
N GLU A 60 18.18 12.52 -17.26
CA GLU A 60 19.03 11.38 -17.59
C GLU A 60 20.07 11.17 -16.49
N SER A 61 19.72 10.36 -15.50
CA SER A 61 20.52 10.01 -14.33
C SER A 61 21.00 8.57 -14.34
N GLY A 62 20.59 7.80 -15.36
CA GLY A 62 21.04 6.44 -15.60
C GLY A 62 20.17 5.39 -14.93
N PRO A 63 20.64 4.13 -14.90
CA PRO A 63 19.85 3.00 -14.41
C PRO A 63 19.43 3.15 -12.96
N THR A 64 18.21 2.70 -12.64
CA THR A 64 17.61 2.86 -11.31
C THR A 64 16.96 1.57 -10.79
N ALA A 65 16.90 1.41 -9.47
CA ALA A 65 15.96 0.54 -8.77
C ALA A 65 15.19 1.31 -7.69
N TRP A 66 14.98 2.62 -7.92
CA TRP A 66 14.31 3.53 -6.98
C TRP A 66 12.85 3.14 -6.75
N MET A 67 12.18 2.57 -7.75
CA MET A 67 10.81 2.07 -7.67
C MET A 67 10.71 0.57 -7.96
N PRO A 68 9.74 -0.15 -7.35
CA PRO A 68 9.46 -1.54 -7.71
C PRO A 68 9.04 -1.68 -9.18
N PRO A 69 9.38 -2.80 -9.85
CA PRO A 69 9.33 -2.87 -11.31
C PRO A 69 7.93 -3.03 -11.93
N VAL A 70 6.93 -3.51 -11.19
CA VAL A 70 5.63 -3.86 -11.80
C VAL A 70 4.92 -2.64 -12.37
N LEU A 71 4.81 -1.55 -11.61
CA LEU A 71 4.06 -0.38 -12.07
C LEU A 71 4.74 0.35 -13.25
N PRO A 72 6.06 0.63 -13.25
CA PRO A 72 6.73 1.24 -14.39
C PRO A 72 6.62 0.39 -15.66
N ILE A 73 6.73 -0.94 -15.54
CA ILE A 73 6.61 -1.85 -16.68
C ILE A 73 5.18 -1.85 -17.24
N LEU A 74 4.15 -1.87 -16.38
CA LEU A 74 2.76 -1.75 -16.82
C LEU A 74 2.50 -0.43 -17.54
N MET A 75 3.07 0.67 -17.04
CA MET A 75 2.97 1.98 -17.69
C MET A 75 3.70 2.03 -19.03
N ALA A 76 4.93 1.49 -19.10
CA ALA A 76 5.68 1.41 -20.34
C ALA A 76 4.94 0.58 -21.40
N ALA A 77 4.32 -0.53 -21.00
CA ALA A 77 3.46 -1.32 -21.87
C ALA A 77 2.25 -0.52 -22.36
N GLY A 78 1.64 0.29 -21.49
CA GLY A 78 0.55 1.20 -21.86
C GLY A 78 0.97 2.21 -22.92
N TYR A 79 2.10 2.91 -22.72
CA TYR A 79 2.66 3.83 -23.71
C TYR A 79 2.98 3.12 -25.04
N TRP A 80 3.57 1.92 -24.99
CA TRP A 80 3.92 1.17 -26.19
C TRP A 80 2.68 0.74 -26.99
N LEU A 81 1.64 0.23 -26.31
CA LEU A 81 0.39 -0.21 -26.94
C LEU A 81 -0.43 0.97 -27.51
N ALA A 82 -0.24 2.17 -26.98
CA ALA A 82 -1.01 3.35 -27.34
C ALA A 82 -0.21 4.36 -28.18
N ASP A 83 0.90 3.93 -28.80
CA ASP A 83 1.76 4.79 -29.64
C ASP A 83 2.19 6.10 -28.94
N ASN A 84 2.70 5.95 -27.71
CA ASN A 84 3.10 7.04 -26.83
C ASN A 84 1.98 8.01 -26.42
N ASP A 85 0.70 7.65 -26.58
CA ASP A 85 -0.41 8.46 -26.10
C ASP A 85 -0.47 8.48 -24.57
N ARG A 86 -0.11 9.64 -24.00
CA ARG A 86 -0.20 9.89 -22.56
C ARG A 86 -1.64 9.78 -22.03
N MET A 87 -2.65 10.14 -22.83
CA MET A 87 -4.05 10.04 -22.41
C MET A 87 -4.49 8.59 -22.21
N ALA A 88 -3.99 7.66 -23.03
CA ALA A 88 -4.24 6.24 -22.85
C ALA A 88 -3.66 5.70 -21.54
N VAL A 89 -2.46 6.13 -21.14
CA VAL A 89 -1.83 5.75 -19.87
C VAL A 89 -2.59 6.33 -18.67
N ILE A 90 -3.12 7.55 -18.80
CA ILE A 90 -4.01 8.15 -17.78
C ILE A 90 -5.29 7.32 -17.65
N ALA A 91 -5.92 6.96 -18.78
CA ALA A 91 -7.11 6.12 -18.78
C ALA A 91 -6.84 4.75 -18.15
N MET A 92 -5.66 4.18 -18.38
CA MET A 92 -5.22 2.93 -17.73
C MET A 92 -5.13 3.10 -16.20
N PHE A 93 -4.56 4.20 -15.69
CA PHE A 93 -4.51 4.48 -14.26
C PHE A 93 -5.90 4.66 -13.64
N VAL A 94 -6.77 5.43 -14.29
CA VAL A 94 -8.16 5.63 -13.86
C VAL A 94 -8.90 4.28 -13.84
N GLY A 95 -8.69 3.44 -14.85
CA GLY A 95 -9.22 2.08 -14.89
C GLY A 95 -8.72 1.23 -13.72
N LEU A 96 -7.41 1.23 -13.45
CA LEU A 96 -6.80 0.51 -12.34
C LEU A 96 -7.35 0.98 -10.97
N GLN A 97 -7.49 2.29 -10.77
CA GLN A 97 -8.12 2.89 -9.59
C GLN A 97 -9.58 2.46 -9.47
N GLY A 98 -10.34 2.51 -10.56
CA GLY A 98 -11.74 2.06 -10.59
C GLY A 98 -11.89 0.60 -10.17
N ILE A 99 -11.01 -0.27 -10.66
CA ILE A 99 -10.98 -1.70 -10.28
C ILE A 99 -10.61 -1.84 -8.79
N ALA A 100 -9.63 -1.08 -8.28
CA ALA A 100 -9.23 -1.09 -6.87
C ALA A 100 -10.36 -0.65 -5.93
N ILE A 101 -11.08 0.41 -6.29
CA ILE A 101 -12.23 0.94 -5.55
C ILE A 101 -13.40 -0.05 -5.62
N ALA A 102 -13.74 -0.56 -6.80
CA ALA A 102 -14.80 -1.55 -6.97
C ALA A 102 -14.53 -2.82 -6.15
N THR A 103 -13.29 -3.29 -6.15
CA THR A 103 -12.85 -4.43 -5.33
C THR A 103 -13.01 -4.12 -3.84
N THR A 104 -12.65 -2.91 -3.41
CA THR A 104 -12.84 -2.44 -2.02
C THR A 104 -14.31 -2.48 -1.62
N CYS A 105 -15.20 -1.88 -2.43
CA CYS A 105 -16.64 -1.93 -2.20
C CYS A 105 -17.16 -3.36 -2.11
N LEU A 106 -16.76 -4.22 -3.05
CA LEU A 106 -17.20 -5.62 -3.12
C LEU A 106 -16.81 -6.38 -1.86
N PHE A 107 -15.56 -6.31 -1.41
CA PHE A 107 -15.10 -7.04 -0.23
C PHE A 107 -15.73 -6.52 1.07
N VAL A 108 -15.83 -5.19 1.25
CA VAL A 108 -16.46 -4.61 2.44
C VAL A 108 -17.95 -5.00 2.53
N ILE A 109 -18.70 -4.90 1.43
CA ILE A 109 -20.11 -5.28 1.40
C ILE A 109 -20.29 -6.80 1.57
N ARG A 110 -19.46 -7.60 0.90
CA ARG A 110 -19.49 -9.06 1.04
C ARG A 110 -19.27 -9.49 2.49
N GLU A 111 -18.27 -8.90 3.15
CA GLU A 111 -17.96 -9.21 4.54
C GLU A 111 -19.04 -8.71 5.49
N SER A 112 -19.67 -7.56 5.21
CA SER A 112 -20.78 -7.05 6.01
C SER A 112 -22.02 -7.96 5.92
N ILE A 113 -22.32 -8.50 4.74
CA ILE A 113 -23.35 -9.53 4.55
C ILE A 113 -22.97 -10.80 5.33
N ARG A 114 -21.72 -11.27 5.23
CA ARG A 114 -21.25 -12.48 5.90
C ARG A 114 -21.46 -12.41 7.42
N ILE A 115 -21.25 -11.25 8.02
CA ILE A 115 -21.40 -11.06 9.48
C ILE A 115 -22.78 -10.52 9.90
N GLY A 116 -23.72 -10.35 8.95
CA GLY A 116 -25.07 -9.85 9.24
C GLY A 116 -25.13 -8.35 9.63
N ARG A 117 -24.18 -7.53 9.16
CA ARG A 117 -24.04 -6.10 9.50
C ARG A 117 -24.07 -5.20 8.26
N VAL A 118 -24.98 -5.46 7.32
CA VAL A 118 -25.03 -4.74 6.02
C VAL A 118 -25.15 -3.22 6.20
N GLY A 119 -25.99 -2.74 7.12
CA GLY A 119 -26.14 -1.31 7.39
C GLY A 119 -24.83 -0.65 7.85
N TRP A 120 -24.09 -1.29 8.75
CA TRP A 120 -22.75 -0.85 9.15
C TRP A 120 -21.76 -0.90 8.00
N GLY A 121 -21.80 -1.96 7.18
CA GLY A 121 -20.96 -2.08 5.99
C GLY A 121 -21.15 -0.92 5.01
N LEU A 122 -22.41 -0.53 4.74
CA LEU A 122 -22.72 0.61 3.88
C LEU A 122 -22.27 1.94 4.50
N LEU A 123 -22.49 2.15 5.81
CA LEU A 123 -22.05 3.35 6.50
C LEU A 123 -20.51 3.49 6.47
N ILE A 124 -19.79 2.44 6.86
CA ILE A 124 -18.32 2.41 6.89
C ILE A 124 -17.76 2.62 5.49
N LEU A 125 -18.35 2.00 4.47
CA LEU A 125 -17.94 2.20 3.09
C LEU A 125 -18.15 3.65 2.67
N SER A 126 -19.33 4.23 2.88
CA SER A 126 -19.64 5.62 2.51
C SER A 126 -18.71 6.62 3.20
N VAL A 127 -18.53 6.50 4.52
CA VAL A 127 -17.61 7.36 5.27
C VAL A 127 -16.17 7.15 4.82
N GLY A 128 -15.74 5.91 4.65
CA GLY A 128 -14.37 5.59 4.26
C GLY A 128 -14.02 6.06 2.84
N ILE A 129 -14.95 5.97 1.88
CA ILE A 129 -14.77 6.54 0.54
C ILE A 129 -14.73 8.07 0.61
N LEU A 130 -15.63 8.69 1.39
CA LEU A 130 -15.70 10.15 1.53
C LEU A 130 -14.40 10.73 2.12
N VAL A 131 -13.90 10.19 3.24
CA VAL A 131 -12.69 10.72 3.90
C VAL A 131 -11.40 10.43 3.13
N ASN A 132 -11.40 9.43 2.24
CA ASN A 132 -10.26 9.11 1.38
C ASN A 132 -10.50 9.53 -0.08
N PHE A 133 -11.49 10.38 -0.36
CA PHE A 133 -11.89 10.70 -1.73
C PHE A 133 -10.72 11.25 -2.55
N HIS A 134 -9.92 12.15 -1.98
CA HIS A 134 -8.74 12.69 -2.65
C HIS A 134 -7.73 11.62 -3.04
N THR A 135 -7.39 10.73 -2.10
CA THR A 135 -6.44 9.63 -2.33
C THR A 135 -6.96 8.63 -3.36
N LEU A 136 -8.26 8.35 -3.37
CA LEU A 136 -8.87 7.35 -4.26
C LEU A 136 -9.12 7.85 -5.67
N PHE A 137 -9.42 9.15 -5.85
CA PHE A 137 -9.90 9.68 -7.12
C PHE A 137 -9.02 10.75 -7.77
N TYR A 138 -8.25 11.53 -6.99
CA TYR A 138 -7.41 12.60 -7.54
C TYR A 138 -5.93 12.23 -7.60
N PHE A 139 -5.45 11.55 -6.55
CA PHE A 139 -4.04 11.19 -6.47
C PHE A 139 -3.75 10.03 -7.41
N THR A 140 -2.75 10.12 -8.29
CA THR A 140 -2.39 9.09 -9.29
C THR A 140 -0.98 8.56 -9.01
N HIS A 141 -0.91 7.43 -8.29
CA HIS A 141 0.33 6.82 -7.83
C HIS A 141 0.13 5.30 -7.66
N ASP A 142 1.13 4.61 -7.10
CA ASP A 142 1.13 3.17 -6.81
C ASP A 142 0.04 2.65 -5.86
N HIS A 143 -0.60 3.51 -5.06
CA HIS A 143 -1.63 3.09 -4.11
C HIS A 143 -2.76 2.25 -4.73
N ALA A 144 -3.14 2.49 -5.99
CA ALA A 144 -4.19 1.71 -6.67
C ALA A 144 -3.79 0.24 -6.87
N LEU A 145 -2.57 0.03 -7.38
CA LEU A 145 -1.97 -1.29 -7.52
C LEU A 145 -1.81 -1.95 -6.15
N LEU A 146 -1.28 -1.23 -5.17
CA LEU A 146 -1.02 -1.76 -3.84
C LEU A 146 -2.33 -2.08 -3.09
N LEU A 147 -3.40 -1.31 -3.28
CA LEU A 147 -4.72 -1.64 -2.75
C LEU A 147 -5.28 -2.94 -3.35
N LEU A 148 -5.04 -3.19 -4.65
CA LEU A 148 -5.38 -4.49 -5.24
C LEU A 148 -4.52 -5.62 -4.68
N VAL A 149 -3.22 -5.38 -4.49
CA VAL A 149 -2.31 -6.37 -3.88
C VAL A 149 -2.73 -6.68 -2.44
N SER A 150 -3.17 -5.71 -1.65
CA SER A 150 -3.68 -5.96 -0.30
C SER A 150 -4.96 -6.81 -0.32
N TRP A 151 -5.84 -6.61 -1.30
CA TRP A 151 -7.01 -7.49 -1.51
C TRP A 151 -6.63 -8.91 -1.95
N VAL A 152 -5.64 -9.06 -2.82
CA VAL A 152 -5.11 -10.38 -3.20
C VAL A 152 -4.54 -11.08 -1.97
N LEU A 153 -3.73 -10.39 -1.16
CA LEU A 153 -3.18 -10.94 0.09
C LEU A 153 -4.30 -11.35 1.04
N PHE A 154 -5.30 -10.49 1.26
CA PHE A 154 -6.45 -10.81 2.10
C PHE A 154 -7.21 -12.05 1.59
N TRP A 155 -7.43 -12.15 0.27
CA TRP A 155 -8.14 -13.26 -0.35
C TRP A 155 -7.37 -14.59 -0.22
N ILE A 156 -6.05 -14.57 -0.39
CA ILE A 156 -5.16 -15.73 -0.20
C ILE A 156 -5.12 -16.12 1.29
N MET A 157 -4.89 -15.15 2.18
CA MET A 157 -4.76 -15.35 3.62
C MET A 157 -5.97 -16.03 4.25
N THR A 158 -7.17 -15.64 3.79
CA THR A 158 -8.43 -16.20 4.28
C THR A 158 -8.74 -17.60 3.76
N ARG A 159 -7.99 -18.09 2.77
CA ARG A 159 -8.21 -19.39 2.12
C ARG A 159 -7.09 -20.40 2.32
N TRP A 160 -5.99 -20.01 2.97
CA TRP A 160 -4.87 -20.92 3.18
C TRP A 160 -5.30 -22.20 3.92
N PRO A 161 -4.99 -23.40 3.36
CA PRO A 161 -5.10 -24.64 4.11
C PRO A 161 -4.01 -24.69 5.19
N SER A 162 -4.34 -25.33 6.31
CA SER A 162 -3.39 -25.58 7.40
C SER A 162 -2.27 -26.55 6.99
N ALA A 163 -2.57 -27.47 6.06
CA ALA A 163 -1.61 -28.40 5.47
C ALA A 163 -1.63 -28.25 3.94
N PRO A 164 -0.75 -27.41 3.37
CA PRO A 164 -0.72 -27.18 1.91
C PRO A 164 -0.05 -28.33 1.15
N SER A 165 -0.62 -28.68 0.01
CA SER A 165 0.06 -29.54 -0.97
C SER A 165 1.23 -28.79 -1.63
N GLY A 166 2.13 -29.52 -2.29
CA GLY A 166 3.24 -28.91 -3.04
C GLY A 166 2.78 -27.91 -4.10
N ALA A 167 1.67 -28.21 -4.81
CA ALA A 167 1.10 -27.30 -5.80
C ALA A 167 0.59 -25.99 -5.18
N ILE A 168 -0.02 -26.04 -4.00
CA ILE A 168 -0.46 -24.84 -3.26
C ILE A 168 0.76 -24.04 -2.80
N ALA A 169 1.83 -24.70 -2.36
CA ALA A 169 3.08 -24.03 -1.99
C ALA A 169 3.74 -23.33 -3.18
N VAL A 170 3.76 -23.96 -4.36
CA VAL A 170 4.25 -23.34 -5.60
C VAL A 170 3.40 -22.12 -5.98
N GLY A 171 2.08 -22.25 -6.04
CA GLY A 171 1.20 -21.13 -6.37
C GLY A 171 1.31 -19.98 -5.38
N CYS A 172 1.46 -20.31 -4.09
CA CYS A 172 1.75 -19.36 -3.04
C CYS A 172 3.08 -18.63 -3.25
N GLY A 173 4.15 -19.35 -3.62
CA GLY A 173 5.45 -18.76 -3.92
C GLY A 173 5.42 -17.84 -5.14
N VAL A 174 4.70 -18.22 -6.20
CA VAL A 174 4.49 -17.35 -7.38
C VAL A 174 3.78 -16.06 -6.97
N ALA A 175 2.68 -16.17 -6.22
CA ALA A 175 1.96 -15.01 -5.72
C ALA A 175 2.86 -14.12 -4.84
N GLY A 176 3.67 -14.72 -3.95
CA GLY A 176 4.62 -14.01 -3.10
C GLY A 176 5.70 -13.26 -3.89
N GLY A 177 6.25 -13.87 -4.93
CA GLY A 177 7.20 -13.22 -5.84
C GLY A 177 6.59 -12.03 -6.58
N ILE A 178 5.37 -12.18 -7.11
CA ILE A 178 4.65 -11.06 -7.77
C ILE A 178 4.36 -9.93 -6.77
N VAL A 179 3.88 -10.27 -5.57
CA VAL A 179 3.66 -9.30 -4.48
C VAL A 179 4.96 -8.57 -4.16
N ALA A 180 6.09 -9.27 -4.12
CA ALA A 180 7.39 -8.66 -3.86
C ALA A 180 7.80 -7.66 -4.93
N LEU A 181 7.58 -7.98 -6.21
CA LEU A 181 7.85 -7.08 -7.33
C LEU A 181 6.93 -5.83 -7.34
N CYS A 182 5.80 -5.86 -6.62
CA CYS A 182 4.97 -4.68 -6.38
C CYS A 182 5.42 -3.87 -5.16
N SER A 183 5.79 -4.51 -4.05
CA SER A 183 6.20 -3.83 -2.82
C SER A 183 6.97 -4.75 -1.87
N PRO A 184 8.17 -4.34 -1.39
CA PRO A 184 8.93 -5.14 -0.42
C PRO A 184 8.20 -5.27 0.93
N VAL A 185 7.42 -4.27 1.33
CA VAL A 185 6.64 -4.28 2.57
C VAL A 185 5.53 -5.34 2.50
N MET A 186 4.82 -5.42 1.37
CA MET A 186 3.80 -6.45 1.16
C MET A 186 4.41 -7.85 1.03
N ALA A 187 5.63 -7.94 0.49
CA ALA A 187 6.39 -9.19 0.46
C ALA A 187 6.68 -9.71 1.87
N ALA A 188 7.12 -8.82 2.77
CA ALA A 188 7.38 -9.18 4.17
C ALA A 188 6.10 -9.64 4.87
N ALA A 189 4.97 -8.94 4.65
CA ALA A 189 3.67 -9.34 5.16
C ALA A 189 3.25 -10.74 4.67
N TRP A 190 3.46 -11.04 3.39
CA TRP A 190 3.20 -12.36 2.82
C TRP A 190 4.14 -13.44 3.40
N ALA A 191 5.44 -13.16 3.48
CA ALA A 191 6.46 -14.13 3.86
C ALA A 191 6.27 -14.60 5.31
N VAL A 192 6.10 -13.67 6.25
CA VAL A 192 5.94 -14.02 7.66
C VAL A 192 4.60 -14.73 7.90
N TRP A 193 3.51 -14.29 7.26
CA TRP A 193 2.25 -15.01 7.37
C TRP A 193 2.36 -16.45 6.85
N THR A 194 3.03 -16.64 5.70
CA THR A 194 3.26 -17.96 5.12
C THR A 194 4.05 -18.85 6.08
N ALA A 195 5.14 -18.32 6.64
CA ALA A 195 5.97 -19.04 7.61
C ALA A 195 5.19 -19.43 8.88
N VAL A 196 4.39 -18.51 9.43
CA VAL A 196 3.59 -18.77 10.64
C VAL A 196 2.45 -19.75 10.36
N SER A 197 1.72 -19.56 9.26
CA SER A 197 0.56 -20.38 8.89
C SER A 197 0.94 -21.82 8.56
N TRP A 198 2.12 -22.02 8.00
CA TRP A 198 2.62 -23.32 7.56
C TRP A 198 3.81 -23.80 8.38
N ARG A 199 3.97 -23.32 9.62
CA ARG A 199 5.07 -23.71 10.52
C ARG A 199 5.19 -25.22 10.75
N ALA A 200 4.09 -25.95 10.61
CA ALA A 200 4.07 -27.42 10.70
C ALA A 200 4.55 -28.14 9.42
N SER A 201 4.70 -27.42 8.30
CA SER A 201 5.18 -27.94 7.02
C SER A 201 6.34 -27.09 6.49
N ILE A 202 7.53 -27.27 7.09
CA ILE A 202 8.75 -26.57 6.67
C ILE A 202 9.06 -26.77 5.19
N ARG A 203 8.73 -27.94 4.63
CA ARG A 203 8.87 -28.24 3.20
C ARG A 203 8.04 -27.28 2.35
N SER A 204 6.79 -27.02 2.72
CA SER A 204 5.91 -26.13 1.96
C SER A 204 6.35 -24.67 2.07
N VAL A 205 6.84 -24.25 3.24
CA VAL A 205 7.46 -22.92 3.42
C VAL A 205 8.70 -22.80 2.53
N ALA A 206 9.57 -23.80 2.51
CA ALA A 206 10.78 -23.81 1.68
C ALA A 206 10.46 -23.76 0.18
N ILE A 207 9.44 -24.52 -0.27
CA ILE A 207 8.98 -24.47 -1.67
C ILE A 207 8.46 -23.06 -2.02
N ALA A 208 7.59 -22.49 -1.17
CA ALA A 208 7.04 -21.17 -1.43
C ALA A 208 8.13 -20.09 -1.45
N ALA A 209 9.09 -20.15 -0.53
CA ALA A 209 10.24 -19.24 -0.48
C ALA A 209 11.12 -19.40 -1.72
N PHE A 210 11.49 -20.62 -2.09
CA PHE A 210 12.31 -20.89 -3.28
C PHE A 210 11.64 -20.39 -4.56
N VAL A 211 10.35 -20.68 -4.74
CA VAL A 211 9.60 -20.24 -5.92
C VAL A 211 9.45 -18.71 -5.94
N SER A 212 9.22 -18.08 -4.79
CA SER A 212 9.18 -16.62 -4.69
C SER A 212 10.52 -15.99 -5.08
N ILE A 213 11.64 -16.54 -4.57
CA ILE A 213 13.00 -16.12 -4.95
C ILE A 213 13.23 -16.31 -6.46
N ALA A 214 12.79 -17.43 -7.03
CA ALA A 214 12.91 -17.68 -8.46
C ALA A 214 12.15 -16.63 -9.29
N VAL A 215 10.94 -16.24 -8.87
CA VAL A 215 10.14 -15.20 -9.54
C VAL A 215 10.79 -13.82 -9.46
N ILE A 216 11.39 -13.44 -8.32
CA ILE A 216 12.07 -12.15 -8.19
C ILE A 216 13.46 -12.14 -8.84
N SER A 217 14.08 -13.31 -9.05
CA SER A 217 15.47 -13.44 -9.48
C SER A 217 15.83 -12.68 -10.76
N PRO A 218 14.99 -12.60 -11.82
CA PRO A 218 15.35 -11.83 -13.01
C PRO A 218 15.57 -10.35 -12.70
N TRP A 219 14.71 -9.76 -11.85
CA TRP A 219 14.85 -8.38 -11.40
C TRP A 219 16.09 -8.20 -10.52
N MET A 220 16.32 -9.12 -9.57
CA MET A 220 17.50 -9.09 -8.70
C MET A 220 18.81 -9.18 -9.48
N ILE A 221 18.88 -10.08 -10.47
CA ILE A 221 20.05 -10.27 -11.33
C ILE A 221 20.29 -9.03 -12.17
N ARG A 222 19.24 -8.45 -12.76
CA ARG A 222 19.34 -7.16 -13.47
C ARG A 222 19.93 -6.09 -12.58
N ASN A 223 19.45 -5.95 -11.35
CA ASN A 223 19.96 -4.93 -10.42
C ASN A 223 21.44 -5.17 -10.08
N ARG A 224 21.85 -6.43 -9.89
CA ARG A 224 23.26 -6.76 -9.67
C ARG A 224 24.14 -6.40 -10.86
N VAL A 225 23.70 -6.73 -12.08
CA VAL A 225 24.48 -6.51 -13.31
C VAL A 225 24.56 -5.02 -13.63
N VAL A 226 23.45 -4.29 -13.52
CA VAL A 226 23.35 -2.91 -14.00
C VAL A 226 23.73 -1.89 -12.93
N LEU A 227 23.38 -2.12 -11.66
CA LEU A 227 23.69 -1.21 -10.55
C LEU A 227 24.93 -1.63 -9.78
N GLY A 228 25.54 -2.77 -10.09
CA GLY A 228 26.67 -3.33 -9.35
C GLY A 228 26.31 -3.87 -7.95
N ARG A 229 25.04 -3.80 -7.52
CA ARG A 229 24.59 -4.14 -6.16
C ARG A 229 23.40 -5.09 -6.16
N TRP A 230 23.39 -6.01 -5.19
CA TRP A 230 22.21 -6.83 -4.90
C TRP A 230 21.12 -5.97 -4.26
N VAL A 231 20.22 -5.45 -5.09
CA VAL A 231 18.99 -4.76 -4.67
C VAL A 231 17.82 -5.69 -4.97
N PRO A 232 17.22 -6.34 -3.96
CA PRO A 232 16.21 -7.35 -4.22
C PRO A 232 14.98 -6.82 -4.96
N ILE A 233 14.47 -5.66 -4.53
CA ILE A 233 13.25 -5.05 -5.09
C ILE A 233 13.43 -3.55 -5.32
N LYS A 234 13.64 -2.79 -4.25
CA LYS A 234 13.72 -1.31 -4.24
C LYS A 234 14.92 -0.85 -3.42
N SER A 235 15.60 0.22 -3.85
CA SER A 235 16.81 0.76 -3.21
C SER A 235 16.56 1.91 -2.21
N ALA A 236 15.48 2.69 -2.37
CA ALA A 236 15.30 3.96 -1.66
C ALA A 236 15.10 3.89 -0.13
N GLY A 237 14.95 2.69 0.45
CA GLY A 237 14.62 2.55 1.88
C GLY A 237 15.64 3.18 2.83
N LYS A 238 16.93 3.19 2.47
CA LYS A 238 17.98 3.86 3.25
C LYS A 238 17.85 5.37 3.23
N PHE A 239 17.56 5.93 2.05
CA PHE A 239 17.30 7.36 1.90
C PHE A 239 16.05 7.77 2.68
N GLU A 240 14.95 7.02 2.57
CA GLU A 240 13.72 7.29 3.33
C GLU A 240 13.95 7.23 4.85
N LEU A 241 14.79 6.31 5.33
CA LEU A 241 15.18 6.23 6.75
C LEU A 241 16.00 7.44 7.17
N TRP A 242 16.99 7.83 6.38
CA TRP A 242 17.79 9.03 6.66
C TRP A 242 16.93 10.28 6.72
N GLN A 243 15.99 10.45 5.79
CA GLN A 243 15.09 11.60 5.79
C GLN A 243 14.31 11.69 7.11
N SER A 244 13.78 10.57 7.61
CA SER A 244 12.96 10.57 8.82
C SER A 244 13.75 10.64 10.13
N MET A 245 15.05 10.34 10.12
CA MET A 245 15.90 10.31 11.32
C MET A 245 16.83 11.51 11.43
N CYS A 246 17.34 11.99 10.31
CA CYS A 246 18.40 12.99 10.26
C CYS A 246 17.89 14.34 9.72
N LEU A 247 16.99 14.33 8.73
CA LEU A 247 16.55 15.55 8.05
C LEU A 247 15.26 16.15 8.64
N ASP A 248 14.30 15.30 8.97
CA ASP A 248 13.03 15.70 9.54
C ASP A 248 13.17 16.15 11.01
N ASN A 249 12.24 16.93 11.54
CA ASN A 249 12.32 17.45 12.91
C ASN A 249 11.69 16.53 13.96
N ASP A 250 10.58 15.85 13.65
CA ASP A 250 9.81 15.03 14.59
C ASP A 250 9.69 13.56 14.17
N GLY A 251 10.20 13.24 12.98
CA GLY A 251 10.22 11.91 12.38
C GLY A 251 9.06 11.65 11.43
N VAL A 252 8.10 12.55 11.27
CA VAL A 252 6.92 12.40 10.42
C VAL A 252 7.06 13.28 9.18
N MET A 253 7.15 12.62 8.02
CA MET A 253 7.46 13.29 6.77
C MET A 253 6.42 14.36 6.41
N ASP A 254 6.87 15.60 6.26
CA ASP A 254 6.07 16.76 5.90
C ASP A 254 6.41 17.32 4.49
N MET A 255 5.76 18.40 4.08
CA MET A 255 6.07 19.05 2.79
C MET A 255 7.46 19.69 2.75
N PHE A 256 7.99 20.14 3.89
CA PHE A 256 9.31 20.76 3.93
C PHE A 256 10.40 19.74 3.57
N VAL A 257 10.31 18.53 4.11
CA VAL A 257 11.23 17.43 3.78
C VAL A 257 10.97 16.90 2.37
N MET A 258 9.70 16.80 1.94
CA MET A 258 9.37 16.33 0.59
C MET A 258 9.90 17.23 -0.54
N ILE A 259 10.01 18.55 -0.33
CA ILE A 259 10.58 19.46 -1.33
C ILE A 259 12.10 19.22 -1.54
N GLN A 260 12.76 18.63 -0.55
CA GLN A 260 14.18 18.25 -0.60
C GLN A 260 14.41 16.88 -1.25
N HIS A 261 13.35 16.15 -1.60
CA HIS A 261 13.44 14.89 -2.32
C HIS A 261 14.06 15.11 -3.73
N PRO A 262 14.90 14.19 -4.27
CA PRO A 262 15.52 14.35 -5.61
C PRO A 262 14.55 14.56 -6.78
N TRP A 263 13.27 14.28 -6.57
CA TRP A 263 12.19 14.57 -7.51
C TRP A 263 11.89 16.08 -7.63
N GLY A 264 12.10 16.86 -6.57
CA GLY A 264 11.95 18.31 -6.60
C GLY A 264 12.92 18.97 -7.60
N LYS A 265 12.42 19.95 -8.37
CA LYS A 265 13.23 20.67 -9.35
C LYS A 265 14.27 21.53 -8.62
N ASP A 266 15.49 21.53 -9.15
CA ASP A 266 16.60 22.41 -8.77
C ASP A 266 17.07 22.35 -7.30
N ASN A 267 16.90 21.21 -6.62
CA ASN A 267 17.47 21.02 -5.27
C ASN A 267 18.84 20.30 -5.27
N GLU A 268 19.53 20.35 -4.14
CA GLU A 268 20.85 19.73 -3.96
C GLU A 268 20.80 18.20 -4.09
N ALA A 269 19.76 17.57 -3.53
CA ALA A 269 19.61 16.12 -3.58
C ALA A 269 19.53 15.59 -5.02
N ARG A 270 18.82 16.28 -5.90
CA ARG A 270 18.74 15.97 -7.34
C ARG A 270 20.10 16.11 -8.02
N ARG A 271 20.84 17.19 -7.76
CA ARG A 271 22.18 17.40 -8.33
C ARG A 271 23.14 16.29 -7.91
N ARG A 272 23.18 15.98 -6.61
CA ARG A 272 24.00 14.87 -6.08
C ARG A 272 23.59 13.52 -6.65
N TYR A 273 22.29 13.26 -6.82
CA TYR A 273 21.82 12.01 -7.43
C TYR A 273 22.31 11.86 -8.88
N VAL A 274 22.23 12.93 -9.68
CA VAL A 274 22.71 12.94 -11.08
C VAL A 274 24.23 12.78 -11.14
N GLU A 275 24.97 13.46 -10.27
CA GLU A 275 26.45 13.41 -10.24
C GLU A 275 26.99 12.05 -9.78
N LEU A 276 26.38 11.45 -8.76
CA LEU A 276 26.87 10.22 -8.12
C LEU A 276 26.28 8.94 -8.73
N GLY A 277 25.06 9.02 -9.29
CA GLY A 277 24.23 7.88 -9.58
C GLY A 277 23.60 7.26 -8.31
N GLU A 278 22.59 6.42 -8.51
CA GLU A 278 21.71 5.96 -7.42
C GLU A 278 22.43 5.28 -6.26
N ILE A 279 23.31 4.31 -6.53
CA ILE A 279 23.91 3.49 -5.47
C ILE A 279 24.86 4.32 -4.61
N ALA A 280 25.75 5.10 -5.25
CA ALA A 280 26.68 5.95 -4.53
C ALA A 280 25.95 7.06 -3.77
N PHE A 281 24.89 7.64 -4.35
CA PHE A 281 24.01 8.59 -3.65
C PHE A 281 23.42 7.97 -2.38
N ILE A 282 22.82 6.78 -2.47
CA ILE A 282 22.20 6.10 -1.33
C ILE A 282 23.23 5.75 -0.25
N ASP A 283 24.43 5.34 -0.64
CA ASP A 283 25.49 4.97 0.31
C ASP A 283 26.01 6.16 1.12
N THR A 284 25.77 7.41 0.69
CA THR A 284 26.16 8.59 1.46
C THR A 284 25.41 8.74 2.79
N PHE A 285 24.23 8.12 2.91
CA PHE A 285 23.36 8.28 4.09
C PHE A 285 23.63 7.26 5.20
N ASP A 286 24.32 6.16 4.90
CA ASP A 286 24.54 5.07 5.86
C ASP A 286 25.29 5.54 7.12
N THR A 287 26.35 6.32 6.92
CA THR A 287 27.21 6.79 8.02
C THR A 287 26.44 7.71 8.94
N GLU A 288 25.80 8.74 8.39
CA GLU A 288 25.08 9.75 9.17
C GLU A 288 23.90 9.14 9.96
N THR A 289 23.09 8.30 9.32
CA THR A 289 22.00 7.60 10.00
C THR A 289 22.53 6.66 11.09
N SER A 290 23.62 5.94 10.82
CA SER A 290 24.23 5.05 11.83
C SER A 290 24.82 5.81 13.00
N GLU A 291 25.38 6.99 12.78
CA GLU A 291 25.88 7.87 13.83
C GLU A 291 24.74 8.39 14.69
N LYS A 292 23.64 8.87 14.08
CA LYS A 292 22.44 9.34 14.78
C LYS A 292 21.88 8.29 15.75
N PHE A 293 21.80 7.02 15.33
CA PHE A 293 21.36 5.93 16.21
C PHE A 293 22.29 5.68 17.40
N LYS A 294 23.59 5.97 17.27
CA LYS A 294 24.58 5.76 18.34
C LYS A 294 24.63 6.94 19.30
N THR A 295 24.55 8.16 18.79
CA THR A 295 24.70 9.39 19.57
C THR A 295 23.40 9.83 20.22
N GLU A 296 22.26 9.61 19.56
CA GLU A 296 20.94 10.10 19.98
C GLU A 296 19.85 9.01 19.92
N PRO A 297 20.02 7.86 20.59
CA PRO A 297 19.08 6.75 20.52
C PRO A 297 17.69 7.07 21.07
N VAL A 298 17.58 7.96 22.06
CA VAL A 298 16.29 8.37 22.63
C VAL A 298 15.49 9.21 21.62
N ASP A 299 16.13 10.19 20.97
CA ASP A 299 15.52 10.97 19.88
C ASP A 299 15.05 10.06 18.73
N CYS A 300 15.84 9.05 18.36
CA CYS A 300 15.42 8.05 17.37
C CYS A 300 14.16 7.28 17.79
N LEU A 301 14.05 6.90 19.06
CA LEU A 301 12.86 6.23 19.59
C LEU A 301 11.64 7.15 19.61
N ASP A 302 11.83 8.41 20.00
CA ASP A 302 10.77 9.43 20.00
C ASP A 302 10.22 9.66 18.59
N ARG A 303 11.10 9.73 17.58
CA ARG A 303 10.70 9.83 16.16
C ARG A 303 9.92 8.60 15.68
N ILE A 304 10.33 7.40 16.09
CA ILE A 304 9.57 6.18 15.79
C ILE A 304 8.20 6.21 16.50
N ALA A 305 8.13 6.69 17.74
CA ALA A 305 6.89 6.81 18.49
C ALA A 305 5.94 7.85 17.86
N ASN A 306 6.47 8.98 17.38
CA ASN A 306 5.72 9.98 16.64
C ASN A 306 5.15 9.39 15.35
N ARG A 307 5.96 8.68 14.55
CA ARG A 307 5.46 7.97 13.37
C ARG A 307 4.40 6.93 13.71
N PHE A 308 4.55 6.20 14.81
CA PHE A 308 3.54 5.27 15.28
C PHE A 308 2.22 5.99 15.60
N ALA A 309 2.29 7.13 16.30
CA ALA A 309 1.15 7.95 16.63
C ALA A 309 0.49 8.53 15.35
N SER A 310 1.26 9.07 14.40
CA SER A 310 0.73 9.61 13.14
C SER A 310 0.20 8.52 12.19
N ALA A 311 0.67 7.27 12.33
CA ALA A 311 0.16 6.14 11.56
C ALA A 311 -1.15 5.54 12.11
N THR A 312 -1.44 5.72 13.41
CA THR A 312 -2.49 4.96 14.11
C THR A 312 -3.47 5.80 14.94
N LEU A 313 -3.02 6.88 15.55
CA LEU A 313 -3.77 7.68 16.52
C LEU A 313 -4.19 9.04 15.97
N PHE A 314 -3.24 9.76 15.36
CA PHE A 314 -3.44 11.13 14.90
C PHE A 314 -3.26 11.20 13.40
N TRP A 315 -4.21 11.84 12.71
CA TRP A 315 -4.07 12.07 11.28
C TRP A 315 -3.41 13.41 11.00
N GLU A 316 -2.28 13.37 10.31
CA GLU A 316 -1.55 14.54 9.86
C GLU A 316 -1.52 14.58 8.32
N PRO A 317 -2.19 15.57 7.69
CA PRO A 317 -2.12 15.72 6.25
C PRO A 317 -0.73 16.19 5.82
N LEU A 318 -0.18 15.58 4.77
CA LEU A 318 1.03 16.10 4.12
C LEU A 318 0.83 17.55 3.66
N SER A 319 -0.34 17.88 3.08
CA SER A 319 -0.72 19.26 2.75
C SER A 319 -2.13 19.56 3.24
N ALA A 320 -2.25 20.45 4.23
CA ALA A 320 -3.52 20.82 4.86
C ALA A 320 -4.49 21.54 3.89
N ASN A 321 -3.97 22.14 2.81
CA ASN A 321 -4.75 22.96 1.89
C ASN A 321 -5.50 22.15 0.81
N ALA A 322 -5.18 20.85 0.65
CA ALA A 322 -5.78 20.00 -0.38
C ALA A 322 -7.16 19.43 -0.01
N ILE A 323 -7.62 19.60 1.25
CA ILE A 323 -8.82 18.94 1.77
C ILE A 323 -9.73 19.95 2.48
N PRO A 324 -11.04 20.00 2.16
CA PRO A 324 -12.00 20.86 2.85
C PRO A 324 -11.96 20.67 4.37
N GLN A 325 -12.07 21.77 5.14
CA GLN A 325 -11.93 21.73 6.60
C GLN A 325 -12.90 20.75 7.28
N THR A 326 -14.15 20.70 6.84
CA THR A 326 -15.15 19.76 7.36
C THR A 326 -14.70 18.30 7.19
N LEU A 327 -14.17 17.96 6.01
CA LEU A 327 -13.69 16.63 5.72
C LEU A 327 -12.41 16.30 6.50
N ARG A 328 -11.55 17.28 6.75
CA ARG A 328 -10.37 17.13 7.63
C ARG A 328 -10.78 16.74 9.04
N VAL A 329 -11.75 17.46 9.63
CA VAL A 329 -12.24 17.15 10.98
C VAL A 329 -12.84 15.75 11.06
N VAL A 330 -13.70 15.39 10.10
CA VAL A 330 -14.29 14.04 10.05
C VAL A 330 -13.20 12.98 9.91
N ARG A 331 -12.22 13.21 9.03
CA ARG A 331 -11.10 12.28 8.82
C ARG A 331 -10.28 12.09 10.10
N SER A 332 -9.92 13.17 10.79
CA SER A 332 -9.19 13.11 12.07
C SER A 332 -9.93 12.28 13.12
N ILE A 333 -11.25 12.42 13.21
CA ILE A 333 -12.07 11.65 14.17
C ILE A 333 -12.07 10.16 13.83
N VAL A 334 -12.30 9.80 12.56
CA VAL A 334 -12.43 8.38 12.17
C VAL A 334 -11.09 7.68 12.00
N PHE A 335 -9.98 8.43 11.92
CA PHE A 335 -8.65 7.88 11.63
C PHE A 335 -8.18 6.87 12.68
N VAL A 336 -8.53 7.08 13.95
CA VAL A 336 -8.13 6.23 15.08
C VAL A 336 -8.93 4.92 15.15
N PHE A 337 -10.09 4.84 14.48
CA PHE A 337 -11.01 3.71 14.61
C PHE A 337 -10.44 2.36 14.17
N PRO A 338 -9.65 2.22 13.09
CA PRO A 338 -9.03 0.95 12.73
C PRO A 338 -8.09 0.43 13.82
N PHE A 339 -7.32 1.32 14.45
CA PHE A 339 -6.42 0.96 15.54
C PHE A 339 -7.21 0.51 16.78
N LEU A 340 -8.23 1.27 17.20
CA LEU A 340 -9.12 0.87 18.31
C LEU A 340 -9.87 -0.44 18.01
N ALA A 341 -10.34 -0.60 16.77
CA ALA A 341 -11.00 -1.81 16.31
C ALA A 341 -10.09 -3.04 16.44
N MET A 342 -8.77 -2.89 16.22
CA MET A 342 -7.80 -3.94 16.47
C MET A 342 -7.88 -4.44 17.91
N PHE A 343 -7.87 -3.55 18.90
CA PHE A 343 -7.96 -3.92 20.31
C PHE A 343 -9.31 -4.54 20.65
N VAL A 344 -10.42 -4.00 20.14
CA VAL A 344 -11.74 -4.60 20.34
C VAL A 344 -11.78 -6.04 19.80
N ILE A 345 -11.14 -6.30 18.66
CA ILE A 345 -11.07 -7.64 18.06
C ILE A 345 -10.14 -8.58 18.84
N LEU A 346 -9.02 -8.07 19.38
CA LEU A 346 -8.03 -8.89 20.10
C LEU A 346 -8.40 -9.16 21.57
N LEU A 347 -9.08 -8.21 22.23
CA LEU A 347 -9.42 -8.29 23.65
C LEU A 347 -10.77 -8.97 23.92
N ARG A 348 -11.59 -9.20 22.89
CA ARG A 348 -12.84 -9.93 23.06
C ARG A 348 -12.57 -11.40 23.40
N THR A 349 -13.34 -11.92 24.34
CA THR A 349 -13.21 -13.28 24.89
C THR A 349 -14.35 -14.20 24.48
N ASP A 350 -15.35 -13.68 23.78
CA ASP A 350 -16.59 -14.37 23.41
C ASP A 350 -16.39 -15.43 22.32
N ARG A 351 -15.36 -15.29 21.47
CA ARG A 351 -15.08 -16.21 20.38
C ARG A 351 -13.62 -16.18 19.93
N THR A 352 -13.20 -17.28 19.31
CA THR A 352 -11.89 -17.36 18.64
C THR A 352 -11.82 -16.41 17.45
N LEU A 353 -10.63 -15.84 17.23
CA LEU A 353 -10.35 -14.95 16.10
C LEU A 353 -10.61 -15.66 14.76
N ALA A 354 -11.53 -15.12 13.94
CA ALA A 354 -11.80 -15.69 12.63
C ALA A 354 -10.64 -15.41 11.66
N LYS A 355 -10.44 -16.29 10.67
CA LYS A 355 -9.37 -16.15 9.67
C LYS A 355 -9.37 -14.77 8.97
N GLN A 356 -10.56 -14.21 8.70
CA GLN A 356 -10.72 -12.89 8.09
C GLN A 356 -10.23 -11.77 9.00
N GLU A 357 -10.49 -11.88 10.30
CA GLU A 357 -10.08 -10.88 11.29
C GLU A 357 -8.57 -10.97 11.50
N SER A 358 -8.02 -12.19 11.62
CA SER A 358 -6.57 -12.41 11.68
C SER A 358 -5.85 -11.86 10.45
N ALA A 359 -6.37 -12.11 9.25
CA ALA A 359 -5.78 -11.62 8.01
C ALA A 359 -5.81 -10.09 7.93
N ALA A 360 -6.91 -9.45 8.31
CA ALA A 360 -7.03 -7.99 8.31
C ALA A 360 -6.04 -7.35 9.31
N ILE A 361 -5.98 -7.86 10.55
CA ILE A 361 -5.03 -7.39 11.58
C ILE A 361 -3.59 -7.57 11.10
N TRP A 362 -3.29 -8.74 10.52
CA TRP A 362 -1.95 -9.04 10.04
C TRP A 362 -1.52 -8.11 8.91
N ILE A 363 -2.34 -7.92 7.89
CA ILE A 363 -2.03 -7.03 6.77
C ILE A 363 -1.86 -5.59 7.28
N TYR A 364 -2.74 -5.15 8.17
CA TYR A 364 -2.65 -3.82 8.79
C TYR A 364 -1.32 -3.62 9.51
N ALA A 365 -0.96 -4.53 10.43
CA ALA A 365 0.27 -4.42 11.22
C ALA A 365 1.53 -4.59 10.36
N ALA A 366 1.57 -5.63 9.52
CA ALA A 366 2.75 -5.98 8.73
C ALA A 366 3.08 -4.93 7.66
N VAL A 367 2.07 -4.20 7.16
CA VAL A 367 2.31 -3.08 6.24
C VAL A 367 2.74 -1.82 7.00
N LEU A 368 2.13 -1.51 8.15
CA LEU A 368 2.46 -0.28 8.89
C LEU A 368 3.80 -0.33 9.60
N VAL A 369 4.20 -1.48 10.18
CA VAL A 369 5.42 -1.58 10.99
C VAL A 369 6.66 -1.10 10.24
N PRO A 370 6.94 -1.54 8.99
CA PRO A 370 8.09 -1.02 8.26
C PRO A 370 8.05 0.49 8.02
N TYR A 371 6.88 1.08 7.75
CA TYR A 371 6.75 2.53 7.59
C TYR A 371 6.93 3.29 8.92
N VAL A 372 6.45 2.75 10.03
CA VAL A 372 6.71 3.32 11.36
C VAL A 372 8.21 3.29 11.69
N LEU A 373 8.92 2.24 11.30
CA LEU A 373 10.35 2.11 11.55
C LEU A 373 11.22 2.95 10.59
N ILE A 374 10.82 3.07 9.32
CA ILE A 374 11.62 3.70 8.27
C ILE A 374 11.17 5.14 8.00
N SER A 375 9.93 5.34 7.55
CA SER A 375 9.40 6.66 7.17
C SER A 375 7.89 6.55 6.96
N TYR A 376 7.14 7.56 7.43
CA TYR A 376 5.69 7.56 7.33
C TYR A 376 5.14 8.93 6.91
N TYR A 377 4.19 8.89 5.97
CA TYR A 377 3.19 9.91 5.75
C TYR A 377 1.92 9.28 5.17
N ASP A 378 0.83 10.05 5.10
CA ASP A 378 -0.53 9.59 4.82
C ASP A 378 -0.66 8.67 3.58
N ARG A 379 0.16 8.88 2.52
CA ARG A 379 0.15 8.04 1.32
C ARG A 379 0.44 6.58 1.63
N TYR A 380 1.34 6.29 2.56
CA TYR A 380 1.78 4.91 2.86
C TYR A 380 0.69 4.07 3.51
N ALA A 381 -0.35 4.69 4.07
CA ALA A 381 -1.53 4.01 4.57
C ALA A 381 -2.61 3.79 3.50
N ALA A 382 -2.51 4.38 2.31
CA ALA A 382 -3.51 4.25 1.24
C ALA A 382 -3.78 2.79 0.81
N PRO A 383 -2.77 1.90 0.70
CA PRO A 383 -3.03 0.49 0.38
C PRO A 383 -3.86 -0.26 1.43
N LEU A 384 -4.01 0.31 2.63
CA LEU A 384 -4.75 -0.25 3.75
C LEU A 384 -6.17 0.31 3.88
N ILE A 385 -6.63 1.23 3.02
CA ILE A 385 -7.96 1.86 3.14
C ILE A 385 -9.06 0.81 3.29
N GLY A 386 -9.09 -0.21 2.41
CA GLY A 386 -10.07 -1.30 2.48
C GLY A 386 -9.92 -2.19 3.71
N ILE A 387 -8.68 -2.49 4.11
CA ILE A 387 -8.39 -3.30 5.30
C ILE A 387 -8.81 -2.57 6.58
N LYS A 388 -8.54 -1.26 6.69
CA LYS A 388 -8.97 -0.38 7.78
C LYS A 388 -10.51 -0.39 7.91
N MET A 389 -11.24 -0.30 6.79
CA MET A 389 -12.71 -0.43 6.78
C MET A 389 -13.16 -1.80 7.31
N LEU A 390 -12.50 -2.89 6.90
CA LEU A 390 -12.82 -4.23 7.41
C LEU A 390 -12.57 -4.38 8.90
N MET A 391 -11.49 -3.80 9.42
CA MET A 391 -11.21 -3.83 10.87
C MET A 391 -12.34 -3.17 11.66
N VAL A 392 -12.74 -1.96 11.26
CA VAL A 392 -13.87 -1.26 11.91
C VAL A 392 -15.15 -2.08 11.79
N LEU A 393 -15.42 -2.66 10.62
CA LEU A 393 -16.59 -3.51 10.40
C LEU A 393 -16.59 -4.74 11.31
N TYR A 394 -15.46 -5.42 11.47
CA TYR A 394 -15.36 -6.60 12.35
C TYR A 394 -15.50 -6.25 13.83
N ALA A 395 -15.07 -5.06 14.25
CA ALA A 395 -15.33 -4.58 15.61
C ALA A 395 -16.85 -4.36 15.87
N THR A 396 -17.63 -3.98 14.85
CA THR A 396 -19.10 -3.87 15.01
C THR A 396 -19.78 -5.21 15.29
N ALA A 397 -19.14 -6.33 14.96
CA ALA A 397 -19.67 -7.66 15.27
C ALA A 397 -19.78 -7.88 16.78
N SER A 398 -18.95 -7.20 17.58
CA SER A 398 -18.98 -7.24 19.05
C SER A 398 -20.10 -6.41 19.67
N LEU A 399 -20.82 -5.57 18.89
CA LEU A 399 -21.95 -4.79 19.40
C LEU A 399 -23.18 -5.68 19.60
N PRO A 400 -24.02 -5.46 20.63
CA PRO A 400 -25.27 -6.19 20.78
C PRO A 400 -26.18 -6.02 19.56
N VAL A 401 -26.75 -7.12 19.04
CA VAL A 401 -27.86 -7.00 18.08
C VAL A 401 -29.11 -6.76 18.91
N SER A 402 -29.72 -5.57 18.79
CA SER A 402 -31.05 -5.33 19.34
C SER A 402 -32.01 -6.35 18.73
N ARG A 403 -32.34 -7.40 19.49
CA ARG A 403 -33.48 -8.26 19.16
C ARG A 403 -34.71 -7.40 19.43
N ARG A 404 -35.30 -6.82 18.38
CA ARG A 404 -36.69 -6.38 18.46
C ARG A 404 -37.51 -7.63 18.80
N GLN A 405 -38.02 -7.70 20.03
CA GLN A 405 -39.05 -8.67 20.36
C GLN A 405 -40.23 -8.41 19.42
N PRO A 406 -40.86 -9.44 18.84
CA PRO A 406 -42.15 -9.25 18.19
C PRO A 406 -43.08 -8.62 19.23
N VAL A 407 -43.65 -7.46 18.91
CA VAL A 407 -44.74 -6.89 19.71
C VAL A 407 -45.88 -7.92 19.69
N PRO A 408 -46.45 -8.30 20.85
CA PRO A 408 -47.45 -9.35 20.96
C PRO A 408 -48.71 -9.09 20.12
#